data_AF-A0A7S1PZB1-F1
#
_entry.id   AF-A0A7S1PZB1-F1
#
_cell.length_a   1.000
_cell.length_b   1.000
_cell.length_c   1.000
_cell.angle_alpha   90.00
_cell.angle_beta   90.00
_cell.angle_gamma   90.00
#
_symmetry.space_group_name_H-M   'P 1'
#
loop_
_entity.id
_entity.type
_entity.pdbx_description
1 polymer ?
#
loop_
_entity_poly.entity_id
_entity_poly.type
_entity_poly.pdbx_seq_one_letter_code
_entity_poly.pdbx_strand_id
1 'polypeptide(L)'
;MTVVSRPAFSDRTFPIMVVQVADVLKMDAIDPHEVVLGKKLLREWKPGMGAVSFVSHTWLSGAHPDRDGAKLRLLQLFLSSILEGRTQIDSHYMQVFTFGSRTMSKTFLRDSFRESFIWLDYWSIPQFDRNSQLRAIHSIPSYVADCSFFVCLAPAALHENGSLRDRRAWKQRGWCRLENTANALSPTPKPCIVVESMSSIFLDIQSDWLDAPIGMGDFTVDSDKEVLSPMLQRMVMSRQSQAELEGDLEFFRMLEAMRSTLFQGLRDPFEGIVPEELSEWMARMKFAPEDVTGIKSGWTPLRFAAYLGRQDLALELLQSGADVHAPLTSTRLEWGLQSRGGTILQGLSALREDPEMLKLLMEHHANPCSQEP
;
A
#
# COMPACT_ATOMS: atom_id res chain seq x y z
N MET A 1 5.03 22.53 -26.39
CA MET A 1 5.00 21.70 -25.16
C MET A 1 3.94 20.64 -25.37
N THR A 2 4.35 19.44 -25.76
CA THR A 2 3.46 18.28 -25.86
C THR A 2 2.99 17.96 -24.44
N VAL A 3 1.70 18.10 -24.17
CA VAL A 3 1.11 17.64 -22.91
C VAL A 3 1.22 16.13 -22.93
N VAL A 4 2.24 15.58 -22.28
CA VAL A 4 2.35 14.13 -22.07
C VAL A 4 1.17 13.76 -21.18
N SER A 5 0.17 13.09 -21.76
CA SER A 5 -1.00 12.61 -21.03
C SER A 5 -0.54 11.61 -19.97
N ARG A 6 -0.76 11.92 -18.69
CA ARG A 6 -0.47 10.99 -17.58
C ARG A 6 -1.27 9.69 -17.79
N PRO A 7 -0.66 8.52 -17.55
CA PRO A 7 -1.44 7.29 -17.37
C PRO A 7 -2.45 7.52 -16.24
N ALA A 8 -3.69 7.10 -16.42
CA ALA A 8 -4.65 7.11 -15.33
C ALA A 8 -4.19 6.12 -14.25
N PHE A 9 -4.29 6.51 -12.97
CA PHE A 9 -3.92 5.66 -11.84
C PHE A 9 -4.65 4.31 -11.86
N SER A 10 -5.91 4.33 -12.29
CA SER A 10 -6.73 3.16 -12.57
C SER A 10 -7.95 3.55 -13.41
N ASP A 11 -8.63 2.55 -13.95
CA ASP A 11 -9.89 2.75 -14.66
C ASP A 11 -11.02 2.94 -13.64
N ARG A 12 -11.85 3.97 -13.83
CA ARG A 12 -13.10 4.15 -13.08
C ARG A 12 -14.28 3.90 -14.01
N THR A 13 -14.89 2.73 -13.86
CA THR A 13 -16.06 2.30 -14.65
C THR A 13 -17.35 2.25 -13.83
N PHE A 14 -17.26 2.53 -12.53
CA PHE A 14 -18.40 2.68 -11.63
C PHE A 14 -18.14 3.84 -10.64
N PRO A 15 -19.15 4.66 -10.31
CA PRO A 15 -18.99 5.78 -9.39
C PRO A 15 -18.60 5.33 -7.98
N ILE A 16 -17.95 6.22 -7.23
CA ILE A 16 -17.69 6.00 -5.81
C ILE A 16 -19.00 6.22 -5.04
N MET A 17 -19.53 5.14 -4.47
CA MET A 17 -20.79 5.18 -3.71
C MET A 17 -20.47 5.15 -2.21
N VAL A 18 -21.08 6.04 -1.43
CA VAL A 18 -20.73 6.25 -0.03
C VAL A 18 -21.97 6.50 0.84
N VAL A 19 -21.81 6.33 2.15
CA VAL A 19 -22.84 6.64 3.16
C VAL A 19 -22.31 7.73 4.08
N GLN A 20 -23.15 8.71 4.48
CA GLN A 20 -22.71 9.75 5.43
C GLN A 20 -22.42 9.17 6.80
N VAL A 21 -21.40 9.69 7.49
CA VAL A 21 -21.06 9.25 8.86
C VAL A 21 -22.27 9.35 9.80
N ALA A 22 -23.05 10.43 9.70
CA ALA A 22 -24.25 10.62 10.51
C ALA A 22 -25.33 9.54 10.29
N ASP A 23 -25.37 8.94 9.10
CA ASP A 23 -26.28 7.85 8.77
C ASP A 23 -25.71 6.49 9.23
N VAL A 24 -24.40 6.26 9.04
CA VAL A 24 -23.70 5.05 9.55
C VAL A 24 -23.89 4.89 11.07
N LEU A 25 -23.87 6.00 11.82
CA LEU A 25 -24.11 6.00 13.28
C LEU A 25 -25.51 5.55 13.71
N LYS A 26 -26.47 5.48 12.77
CA LYS A 26 -27.87 5.09 13.01
C LYS A 26 -28.21 3.74 12.37
N MET A 27 -27.28 3.12 11.64
CA MET A 27 -27.51 1.84 10.99
C MET A 27 -27.53 0.71 12.03
N ASP A 28 -28.46 -0.23 11.86
CA ASP A 28 -28.55 -1.42 12.72
C ASP A 28 -27.68 -2.58 12.20
N ALA A 29 -27.37 -2.60 10.89
CA ALA A 29 -26.58 -3.64 10.23
C ALA A 29 -25.85 -3.09 8.98
N ILE A 30 -24.80 -3.79 8.54
CA ILE A 30 -24.13 -3.54 7.25
C ILE A 30 -24.95 -4.22 6.15
N ASP A 31 -25.90 -3.49 5.57
CA ASP A 31 -26.76 -4.00 4.49
C ASP A 31 -26.07 -4.00 3.11
N PRO A 32 -26.49 -4.86 2.16
CA PRO A 32 -25.98 -4.84 0.80
C PRO A 32 -26.37 -3.54 0.07
N HIS A 33 -25.57 -3.16 -0.91
CA HIS A 33 -25.72 -1.96 -1.72
C HIS A 33 -27.16 -1.62 -2.12
N GLU A 34 -27.89 -2.59 -2.66
CA GLU A 34 -29.25 -2.39 -3.17
C GLU A 34 -30.25 -2.04 -2.07
N VAL A 35 -30.07 -2.60 -0.87
CA VAL A 35 -30.90 -2.29 0.31
C VAL A 35 -30.59 -0.89 0.82
N VAL A 36 -29.31 -0.52 0.92
CA VAL A 36 -28.88 0.83 1.36
C VAL A 36 -29.31 1.91 0.35
N LEU A 37 -29.26 1.59 -0.94
CA LEU A 37 -29.78 2.42 -2.02
C LEU A 37 -31.30 2.59 -1.90
N GLY A 38 -32.06 1.51 -1.66
CA GLY A 38 -33.51 1.57 -1.43
C GLY A 38 -33.90 2.39 -0.21
N LYS A 39 -33.07 2.38 0.85
CA LYS A 39 -33.22 3.24 2.04
C LYS A 39 -32.84 4.71 1.79
N LYS A 40 -32.36 5.07 0.59
CA LYS A 40 -31.89 6.41 0.21
C LYS A 40 -30.73 6.94 1.06
N LEU A 41 -29.92 6.03 1.62
CA LEU A 41 -28.73 6.39 2.40
C LEU A 41 -27.48 6.48 1.52
N LEU A 42 -27.45 5.74 0.40
CA LEU A 42 -26.32 5.68 -0.50
C LEU A 42 -26.26 6.89 -1.44
N ARG A 43 -25.07 7.47 -1.62
CA ARG A 43 -24.83 8.64 -2.47
C ARG A 43 -23.62 8.44 -3.36
N GLU A 44 -23.69 8.96 -4.58
CA GLU A 44 -22.49 9.12 -5.41
C GLU A 44 -21.66 10.28 -4.85
N TRP A 45 -20.39 10.01 -4.52
CA TRP A 45 -19.44 11.04 -4.11
C TRP A 45 -18.79 11.70 -5.32
N LYS A 46 -18.58 13.01 -5.24
CA LYS A 46 -17.94 13.83 -6.27
C LYS A 46 -16.87 14.72 -5.64
N PRO A 47 -15.79 15.07 -6.37
CA PRO A 47 -14.80 16.03 -5.90
C PRO A 47 -15.46 17.33 -5.42
N GLY A 48 -15.03 17.82 -4.25
CA GLY A 48 -15.62 18.98 -3.58
C GLY A 48 -16.68 18.65 -2.52
N MET A 49 -17.14 17.40 -2.45
CA MET A 49 -17.86 16.89 -1.28
C MET A 49 -16.89 16.67 -0.10
N GLY A 50 -17.44 16.43 1.10
CA GLY A 50 -16.66 16.15 2.29
C GLY A 50 -15.76 14.91 2.20
N ALA A 51 -14.86 14.78 3.16
CA ALA A 51 -13.86 13.72 3.22
C ALA A 51 -14.48 12.31 3.15
N VAL A 52 -13.76 11.34 2.59
CA VAL A 52 -14.20 9.94 2.54
C VAL A 52 -13.21 9.05 3.26
N SER A 53 -13.70 8.19 4.15
CA SER A 53 -12.89 7.11 4.72
C SER A 53 -13.12 5.83 3.93
N PHE A 54 -12.05 5.32 3.31
CA PHE A 54 -12.03 3.98 2.73
C PHE A 54 -11.87 2.97 3.86
N VAL A 55 -12.91 2.17 4.14
CA VAL A 55 -12.86 1.14 5.18
C VAL A 55 -12.52 -0.20 4.55
N SER A 56 -11.27 -0.62 4.75
CA SER A 56 -10.75 -1.93 4.39
C SER A 56 -10.96 -2.92 5.54
N HIS A 57 -11.48 -4.11 5.25
CA HIS A 57 -11.83 -5.12 6.25
C HIS A 57 -11.91 -6.53 5.64
N THR A 58 -11.96 -7.53 6.51
CA THR A 58 -12.11 -8.95 6.15
C THR A 58 -13.56 -9.40 6.31
N TRP A 59 -14.08 -10.16 5.35
CA TRP A 59 -15.42 -10.74 5.47
C TRP A 59 -15.45 -11.84 6.54
N LEU A 60 -16.56 -11.92 7.29
CA LEU A 60 -16.76 -12.93 8.34
C LEU A 60 -17.51 -14.19 7.87
N SER A 61 -17.98 -14.22 6.63
CA SER A 61 -18.55 -15.42 5.99
C SER A 61 -18.49 -15.28 4.48
N GLY A 62 -18.81 -16.35 3.74
CA GLY A 62 -18.98 -16.26 2.28
C GLY A 62 -20.15 -15.39 1.83
N ALA A 63 -21.15 -15.17 2.69
CA ALA A 63 -22.40 -14.47 2.33
C ALA A 63 -22.53 -13.05 2.90
N HIS A 64 -21.86 -12.76 4.02
CA HIS A 64 -22.02 -11.48 4.72
C HIS A 64 -20.72 -11.03 5.41
N PRO A 65 -20.33 -9.75 5.29
CA PRO A 65 -19.07 -9.28 5.85
C PRO A 65 -19.09 -9.14 7.37
N ASP A 66 -20.26 -8.91 7.99
CA ASP A 66 -20.40 -8.61 9.42
C ASP A 66 -21.69 -9.19 10.02
N ARG A 67 -21.85 -10.52 9.97
CA ARG A 67 -23.11 -11.21 10.34
C ARG A 67 -23.63 -10.83 11.73
N ASP A 68 -22.73 -10.70 12.68
CA ASP A 68 -23.05 -10.49 14.09
C ASP A 68 -22.93 -9.00 14.51
N GLY A 69 -22.70 -8.09 13.55
CA GLY A 69 -22.63 -6.64 13.77
C GLY A 69 -21.39 -6.14 14.52
N ALA A 70 -20.37 -6.98 14.66
CA ALA A 70 -19.17 -6.67 15.43
C ALA A 70 -18.36 -5.54 14.79
N LYS A 71 -18.25 -5.52 13.46
CA LYS A 71 -17.51 -4.48 12.73
C LYS A 71 -18.27 -3.17 12.73
N LEU A 72 -19.58 -3.19 12.45
CA LEU A 72 -20.41 -1.99 12.47
C LEU A 72 -20.37 -1.33 13.85
N ARG A 73 -20.49 -2.12 14.92
CA ARG A 73 -20.40 -1.60 16.29
C ARG A 73 -19.07 -0.93 16.56
N LEU A 74 -17.95 -1.56 16.18
CA LEU A 74 -16.62 -0.97 16.37
C LEU A 74 -16.46 0.31 15.54
N LEU A 75 -16.93 0.31 14.28
CA LEU A 75 -16.90 1.49 13.41
C LEU A 75 -17.73 2.63 14.01
N GLN A 76 -18.93 2.35 14.53
CA GLN A 76 -19.78 3.36 15.17
C GLN A 76 -19.13 3.94 16.43
N LEU A 77 -18.57 3.09 17.31
CA LEU A 77 -17.86 3.55 18.51
C LEU A 77 -16.66 4.44 18.15
N PHE A 78 -15.91 4.05 17.11
CA PHE A 78 -14.77 4.82 16.60
C PHE A 78 -15.20 6.19 16.09
N LEU A 79 -16.21 6.24 15.21
CA LEU A 79 -16.75 7.46 14.63
C LEU A 79 -17.35 8.39 15.69
N SER A 80 -18.15 7.87 16.63
CA SER A 80 -18.71 8.63 17.75
C SER A 80 -17.61 9.26 18.60
N SER A 81 -16.58 8.49 18.97
CA SER A 81 -15.46 8.98 19.78
C SER A 81 -14.66 10.08 19.06
N ILE A 82 -14.53 10.02 17.73
CA ILE A 82 -13.94 11.11 16.92
C ILE A 82 -14.81 12.36 16.99
N LEU A 83 -16.12 12.24 16.71
CA LEU A 83 -17.04 13.39 16.65
C LEU A 83 -17.20 14.10 18.01
N GLU A 84 -17.09 13.35 19.10
CA GLU A 84 -17.07 13.87 20.47
C GLU A 84 -15.71 14.47 20.87
N GLY A 85 -14.70 14.39 20.00
CA GLY A 85 -13.37 14.93 20.26
C GLY A 85 -12.58 14.15 21.32
N ARG A 86 -12.87 12.86 21.51
CA ARG A 86 -12.18 11.99 22.48
C ARG A 86 -10.99 11.25 21.87
N THR A 87 -11.04 10.98 20.56
CA THR A 87 -10.02 10.19 19.85
C THR A 87 -8.83 11.04 19.38
N GLN A 88 -7.63 10.67 19.84
CA GLN A 88 -6.35 11.03 19.23
C GLN A 88 -5.73 9.75 18.68
N ILE A 89 -5.09 9.80 17.52
CA ILE A 89 -4.48 8.62 16.91
C ILE A 89 -2.98 8.88 16.79
N ASP A 90 -2.22 8.10 17.54
CA ASP A 90 -0.76 8.16 17.56
C ASP A 90 -0.17 7.02 16.71
N SER A 91 1.10 7.17 16.35
CA SER A 91 1.82 6.13 15.61
C SER A 91 2.01 4.87 16.45
N HIS A 92 2.05 3.71 15.79
CA HIS A 92 2.38 2.45 16.44
C HIS A 92 3.72 2.56 17.23
N TYR A 93 3.81 1.93 18.41
CA TYR A 93 4.95 2.09 19.31
C TYR A 93 6.30 1.80 18.64
N MET A 94 6.38 0.80 17.75
CA MET A 94 7.61 0.51 17.00
C MET A 94 8.06 1.70 16.16
N GLN A 95 7.12 2.43 15.54
CA GLN A 95 7.44 3.64 14.79
C GLN A 95 7.98 4.71 15.74
N VAL A 96 7.35 4.89 16.91
CA VAL A 96 7.78 5.88 17.90
C VAL A 96 9.20 5.61 18.38
N PHE A 97 9.50 4.37 18.77
CA PHE A 97 10.82 3.97 19.27
C PHE A 97 11.91 4.11 18.22
N THR A 98 11.61 3.77 16.97
CA THR A 98 12.65 3.64 15.94
C THR A 98 12.79 4.94 15.13
N PHE A 99 11.72 5.73 14.99
CA PHE A 99 11.64 6.81 13.99
C PHE A 99 10.88 8.08 14.43
N GLY A 100 10.38 8.12 15.67
CA GLY A 100 9.63 9.27 16.22
C GLY A 100 8.11 9.19 16.01
N SER A 101 7.39 10.10 16.66
CA SER A 101 5.93 10.09 16.69
C SER A 101 5.30 10.91 15.54
N ARG A 102 4.23 10.37 14.96
CA ARG A 102 3.22 11.13 14.22
C ARG A 102 1.89 11.00 14.94
N THR A 103 1.11 12.08 14.95
CA THR A 103 -0.16 12.15 15.66
C THR A 103 -1.20 12.84 14.79
N MET A 104 -2.37 12.21 14.65
CA MET A 104 -3.57 12.88 14.17
C MET A 104 -4.30 13.48 15.37
N SER A 105 -4.36 14.81 15.42
CA SER A 105 -4.95 15.52 16.56
C SER A 105 -6.46 15.34 16.63
N LYS A 106 -7.00 15.42 17.85
CA LYS A 106 -8.45 15.32 18.13
C LYS A 106 -9.24 16.35 17.32
N THR A 107 -8.73 17.57 17.22
CA THR A 107 -9.36 18.67 16.46
C THR A 107 -9.40 18.36 14.97
N PHE A 108 -8.26 17.96 14.39
CA PHE A 108 -8.18 17.61 12.98
C PHE A 108 -9.14 16.46 12.62
N LEU A 109 -9.15 15.39 13.43
CA LEU A 109 -10.03 14.25 13.22
C LEU A 109 -11.51 14.65 13.32
N ARG A 110 -11.90 15.34 14.39
CA ARG A 110 -13.29 15.76 14.59
C ARG A 110 -13.79 16.64 13.43
N ASP A 111 -12.98 17.61 13.01
CA ASP A 111 -13.37 18.56 11.98
C ASP A 111 -13.41 17.87 10.60
N SER A 112 -12.50 16.93 10.34
CA SER A 112 -12.49 16.14 9.09
C SER A 112 -13.67 15.17 8.98
N PHE A 113 -14.16 14.63 10.09
CA PHE A 113 -15.20 13.58 10.10
C PHE A 113 -16.63 14.11 10.20
N ARG A 114 -16.85 15.38 10.59
CA ARG A 114 -18.18 15.96 10.86
C ARG A 114 -19.16 15.86 9.67
N GLU A 115 -18.70 16.23 8.49
CA GLU A 115 -19.48 16.20 7.23
C GLU A 115 -18.83 15.23 6.23
N SER A 116 -18.45 14.04 6.72
CA SER A 116 -17.70 13.05 5.96
C SER A 116 -18.53 11.82 5.60
N PHE A 117 -17.94 10.96 4.77
CA PHE A 117 -18.56 9.77 4.24
C PHE A 117 -17.71 8.53 4.48
N ILE A 118 -18.37 7.37 4.47
CA ILE A 118 -17.75 6.06 4.56
C ILE A 118 -17.96 5.31 3.25
N TRP A 119 -16.86 4.82 2.68
CA TRP A 119 -16.87 3.79 1.65
C TRP A 119 -16.56 2.44 2.32
N LEU A 120 -17.37 1.43 2.03
CA LEU A 120 -17.15 0.04 2.48
C LEU A 120 -17.70 -0.89 1.41
N ASP A 121 -16.90 -1.88 1.03
CA ASP A 121 -17.13 -2.73 -0.15
C ASP A 121 -18.57 -3.25 -0.29
N TYR A 122 -19.22 -3.73 0.77
CA TYR A 122 -20.55 -4.36 0.70
C TYR A 122 -21.71 -3.40 0.36
N TRP A 123 -21.76 -2.21 0.95
CA TRP A 123 -22.78 -1.21 0.60
C TRP A 123 -22.36 -0.30 -0.56
N SER A 124 -21.07 -0.17 -0.81
CA SER A 124 -20.54 0.69 -1.87
C SER A 124 -20.47 -0.01 -3.23
N ILE A 125 -20.44 -1.35 -3.26
CA ILE A 125 -20.38 -2.17 -4.47
C ILE A 125 -21.71 -2.92 -4.64
N PRO A 126 -22.36 -2.88 -5.82
CA PRO A 126 -23.54 -3.70 -6.11
C PRO A 126 -23.33 -5.18 -5.79
N GLN A 127 -24.33 -5.82 -5.18
CA GLN A 127 -24.27 -7.23 -4.79
C GLN A 127 -25.16 -8.12 -5.67
N PHE A 128 -26.18 -7.54 -6.33
CA PHE A 128 -27.18 -8.30 -7.09
C PHE A 128 -26.97 -8.25 -8.60
N ASP A 129 -26.25 -7.25 -9.12
CA ASP A 129 -25.87 -7.16 -10.53
C ASP A 129 -24.38 -7.42 -10.72
N ARG A 130 -24.04 -8.59 -11.29
CA ARG A 130 -22.64 -9.01 -11.47
C ARG A 130 -21.85 -8.06 -12.37
N ASN A 131 -22.47 -7.47 -13.39
CA ASN A 131 -21.78 -6.55 -14.30
C ASN A 131 -21.38 -5.26 -13.58
N SER A 132 -22.29 -4.64 -12.83
CA SER A 132 -21.97 -3.46 -12.02
C SER A 132 -21.04 -3.77 -10.87
N GLN A 133 -21.19 -4.94 -10.24
CA GLN A 133 -20.26 -5.41 -9.21
C GLN A 133 -18.82 -5.47 -9.75
N LEU A 134 -18.61 -6.09 -10.91
CA LEU A 134 -17.27 -6.19 -11.52
C LEU A 134 -16.71 -4.81 -11.85
N ARG A 135 -17.49 -3.92 -12.48
CA ARG A 135 -17.06 -2.53 -12.75
C ARG A 135 -16.62 -1.78 -11.49
N ALA A 136 -17.37 -1.94 -10.40
CA ALA A 136 -17.05 -1.35 -9.11
C ALA A 136 -15.79 -1.97 -8.47
N ILE A 137 -15.64 -3.29 -8.51
CA ILE A 137 -14.43 -3.99 -8.06
C ILE A 137 -13.21 -3.49 -8.85
N HIS A 138 -13.32 -3.38 -10.18
CA HIS A 138 -12.22 -2.89 -11.01
C HIS A 138 -11.84 -1.43 -10.73
N SER A 139 -12.77 -0.66 -10.14
CA SER A 139 -12.58 0.75 -9.82
C SER A 139 -12.04 0.97 -8.39
N ILE A 140 -11.82 -0.08 -7.59
CA ILE A 140 -11.35 0.01 -6.19
C ILE A 140 -10.07 0.85 -6.05
N PRO A 141 -9.01 0.65 -6.86
CA PRO A 141 -7.81 1.49 -6.74
C PRO A 141 -8.11 2.98 -6.92
N SER A 142 -9.06 3.33 -7.79
CA SER A 142 -9.48 4.72 -8.00
C SER A 142 -10.18 5.28 -6.77
N TYR A 143 -10.95 4.45 -6.05
CA TYR A 143 -11.62 4.87 -4.81
C TYR A 143 -10.60 5.11 -3.71
N VAL A 144 -9.64 4.18 -3.57
CA VAL A 144 -8.53 4.33 -2.63
C VAL A 144 -7.78 5.64 -2.89
N ALA A 145 -7.47 5.96 -4.15
CA ALA A 145 -6.78 7.19 -4.53
C ALA A 145 -7.57 8.48 -4.20
N ASP A 146 -8.89 8.48 -4.39
CA ASP A 146 -9.74 9.67 -4.16
C ASP A 146 -10.19 9.88 -2.72
N CYS A 147 -10.18 8.82 -1.89
CA CYS A 147 -10.57 8.94 -0.48
C CYS A 147 -9.65 9.89 0.29
N SER A 148 -9.99 10.27 1.52
CA SER A 148 -9.18 11.14 2.37
C SER A 148 -8.49 10.39 3.50
N PHE A 149 -9.05 9.24 3.90
CA PHE A 149 -8.51 8.37 4.93
C PHE A 149 -8.53 6.92 4.46
N PHE A 150 -7.54 6.14 4.89
CA PHE A 150 -7.53 4.69 4.75
C PHE A 150 -7.66 4.06 6.14
N VAL A 151 -8.74 3.32 6.37
CA VAL A 151 -9.07 2.72 7.67
C VAL A 151 -9.04 1.20 7.54
N CYS A 152 -8.12 0.55 8.24
CA CYS A 152 -8.09 -0.89 8.44
C CYS A 152 -8.97 -1.22 9.66
N LEU A 153 -10.18 -1.72 9.43
CA LEU A 153 -11.12 -2.13 10.47
C LEU A 153 -10.97 -3.64 10.72
N ALA A 154 -10.22 -3.98 11.76
CA ALA A 154 -9.78 -5.34 12.02
C ALA A 154 -10.06 -5.79 13.46
N PRO A 155 -11.34 -5.86 13.89
CA PRO A 155 -11.67 -6.43 15.20
C PRO A 155 -11.24 -7.88 15.28
N ALA A 156 -10.97 -8.36 16.51
CA ALA A 156 -10.81 -9.78 16.81
C ALA A 156 -12.16 -10.52 16.69
N ALA A 157 -12.69 -10.64 15.47
CA ALA A 157 -13.94 -11.28 15.14
C ALA A 157 -13.71 -12.65 14.50
N LEU A 158 -14.67 -13.56 14.66
CA LEU A 158 -14.60 -14.90 14.10
C LEU A 158 -15.28 -14.96 12.74
N HIS A 159 -14.63 -15.62 11.79
CA HIS A 159 -15.26 -16.09 10.57
C HIS A 159 -16.21 -17.26 10.88
N GLU A 160 -17.16 -17.57 10.00
CA GLU A 160 -18.14 -18.65 10.18
C GLU A 160 -17.50 -20.04 10.39
N ASN A 161 -16.29 -20.24 9.88
CA ASN A 161 -15.49 -21.45 10.07
C ASN A 161 -14.67 -21.47 11.39
N GLY A 162 -14.85 -20.47 12.25
CA GLY A 162 -14.14 -20.34 13.54
C GLY A 162 -12.75 -19.70 13.46
N SER A 163 -12.24 -19.38 12.26
CA SER A 163 -10.94 -18.70 12.12
C SER A 163 -11.02 -17.23 12.56
N LEU A 164 -9.94 -16.73 13.16
CA LEU A 164 -9.85 -15.33 13.60
C LEU A 164 -9.61 -14.40 12.40
N ARG A 165 -10.31 -13.27 12.36
CA ARG A 165 -10.22 -12.25 11.31
C ARG A 165 -9.71 -10.91 11.84
N ASP A 166 -8.56 -10.99 12.52
CA ASP A 166 -7.83 -9.84 13.06
C ASP A 166 -6.97 -9.14 12.00
N ARG A 167 -6.11 -8.22 12.45
CA ARG A 167 -5.18 -7.49 11.61
C ARG A 167 -4.20 -8.40 10.85
N ARG A 168 -3.78 -9.53 11.43
CA ARG A 168 -2.86 -10.47 10.76
C ARG A 168 -3.56 -11.13 9.58
N ALA A 169 -4.80 -11.58 9.78
CA ALA A 169 -5.62 -12.12 8.71
C ALA A 169 -5.91 -11.08 7.62
N TRP A 170 -6.10 -9.81 8.00
CA TRP A 170 -6.23 -8.70 7.04
C TRP A 170 -4.99 -8.56 6.15
N LYS A 171 -3.78 -8.56 6.72
CA LYS A 171 -2.51 -8.50 5.96
C LYS A 171 -2.29 -9.69 5.04
N GLN A 172 -2.92 -10.84 5.33
CA GLN A 172 -2.79 -12.05 4.51
C GLN A 172 -3.75 -12.06 3.32
N ARG A 173 -4.90 -11.37 3.39
CA ARG A 173 -5.93 -11.43 2.35
C ARG A 173 -5.51 -10.66 1.09
N GLY A 174 -5.57 -11.31 -0.07
CA GLY A 174 -5.10 -10.75 -1.34
C GLY A 174 -5.76 -9.42 -1.74
N TRP A 175 -7.09 -9.30 -1.58
CA TRP A 175 -7.80 -8.04 -1.85
C TRP A 175 -7.41 -6.91 -0.89
N CYS A 176 -7.14 -7.21 0.39
CA CYS A 176 -6.68 -6.21 1.34
C CYS A 176 -5.24 -5.76 1.05
N ARG A 177 -4.38 -6.67 0.58
CA ARG A 177 -3.06 -6.32 0.04
C ARG A 177 -3.17 -5.39 -1.16
N LEU A 178 -4.07 -5.68 -2.11
CA LEU A 178 -4.33 -4.78 -3.24
C LEU A 178 -4.72 -3.38 -2.78
N GLU A 179 -5.63 -3.27 -1.83
CA GLU A 179 -6.08 -1.97 -1.29
C GLU A 179 -4.93 -1.20 -0.61
N ASN A 180 -4.10 -1.88 0.18
CA ASN A 180 -2.93 -1.28 0.83
C ASN A 180 -1.87 -0.83 -0.19
N THR A 181 -1.55 -1.67 -1.19
CA THR A 181 -0.65 -1.34 -2.30
C THR A 181 -1.21 -0.19 -3.14
N ALA A 182 -2.52 -0.15 -3.40
CA ALA A 182 -3.16 0.97 -4.09
C ALA A 182 -3.02 2.27 -3.30
N ASN A 183 -3.12 2.24 -1.97
CA ASN A 183 -2.88 3.43 -1.15
C ASN A 183 -1.43 3.90 -1.24
N ALA A 184 -0.47 2.98 -1.12
CA ALA A 184 0.96 3.30 -1.22
C ALA A 184 1.38 3.84 -2.59
N LEU A 185 0.77 3.34 -3.67
CA LEU A 185 1.04 3.79 -5.04
C LEU A 185 0.21 5.00 -5.45
N SER A 186 -0.80 5.40 -4.67
CA SER A 186 -1.68 6.51 -5.03
C SER A 186 -0.91 7.83 -5.14
N PRO A 187 -1.42 8.82 -5.91
CA PRO A 187 -0.77 10.12 -6.04
C PRO A 187 -0.58 10.87 -4.73
N THR A 188 -1.39 10.55 -3.72
CA THR A 188 -1.30 11.10 -2.38
C THR A 188 -1.61 9.98 -1.38
N PRO A 189 -0.58 9.19 -0.99
CA PRO A 189 -0.74 8.11 -0.04
C PRO A 189 -1.28 8.64 1.30
N LYS A 190 -2.25 7.93 1.87
CA LYS A 190 -2.81 8.29 3.18
C LYS A 190 -2.16 7.49 4.29
N PRO A 191 -2.05 8.05 5.51
CA PRO A 191 -1.80 7.24 6.69
C PRO A 191 -2.89 6.18 6.85
N CYS A 192 -2.50 4.92 7.05
CA CYS A 192 -3.43 3.85 7.43
C CYS A 192 -3.76 3.94 8.92
N ILE A 193 -5.02 4.23 9.22
CA ILE A 193 -5.56 4.15 10.57
C ILE A 193 -5.99 2.71 10.82
N VAL A 194 -5.40 2.06 11.81
CA VAL A 194 -5.79 0.71 12.23
C VAL A 194 -6.72 0.81 13.43
N VAL A 195 -7.86 0.12 13.35
CA VAL A 195 -8.87 0.06 14.42
C VAL A 195 -9.12 -1.42 14.75
N GLU A 196 -8.47 -1.91 15.81
CA GLU A 196 -8.67 -3.28 16.32
C GLU A 196 -9.70 -3.32 17.46
N SER A 197 -9.71 -2.25 18.28
CA SER A 197 -10.66 -2.04 19.37
C SER A 197 -10.63 -0.57 19.79
N MET A 198 -11.53 -0.14 20.67
CA MET A 198 -11.48 1.22 21.23
C MET A 198 -10.24 1.48 22.11
N SER A 199 -9.52 0.44 22.52
CA SER A 199 -8.25 0.53 23.25
C SER A 199 -7.02 0.31 22.36
N SER A 200 -7.20 0.00 21.07
CA SER A 200 -6.11 -0.21 20.11
C SER A 200 -6.46 0.47 18.79
N ILE A 201 -6.06 1.74 18.70
CA ILE A 201 -6.22 2.60 17.52
C ILE A 201 -4.89 3.30 17.28
N PHE A 202 -4.29 3.13 16.11
CA PHE A 202 -2.97 3.70 15.81
C PHE A 202 -2.76 3.93 14.31
N LEU A 203 -1.76 4.75 13.97
CA LEU A 203 -1.27 4.89 12.60
C LEU A 203 -0.27 3.77 12.31
N ASP A 204 -0.51 3.05 11.22
CA ASP A 204 0.43 2.07 10.73
C ASP A 204 1.51 2.69 9.85
N ILE A 205 2.69 2.06 9.86
CA ILE A 205 3.84 2.45 9.04
C ILE A 205 3.58 2.16 7.55
N GLN A 206 2.75 1.15 7.23
CA GLN A 206 2.54 0.65 5.89
C GLN A 206 3.85 0.34 5.17
N SER A 207 4.78 -0.32 5.85
CA SER A 207 6.04 -0.77 5.23
C SER A 207 5.85 -2.01 4.35
N ASP A 208 4.71 -2.71 4.50
CA ASP A 208 4.52 -4.08 4.04
C ASP A 208 4.00 -4.21 2.60
N TRP A 209 3.66 -3.12 1.93
CA TRP A 209 3.15 -3.20 0.55
C TRP A 209 4.22 -3.62 -0.47
N LEU A 210 5.51 -3.55 -0.12
CA LEU A 210 6.63 -4.00 -0.95
C LEU A 210 7.03 -5.46 -0.70
N ASP A 211 6.96 -5.94 0.54
CA ASP A 211 7.41 -7.28 0.95
C ASP A 211 6.25 -8.27 1.14
N ALA A 212 4.99 -7.81 1.13
CA ALA A 212 3.79 -8.63 1.10
C ALA A 212 3.03 -8.47 -0.23
N PRO A 213 3.57 -9.02 -1.34
CA PRO A 213 2.98 -8.85 -2.67
C PRO A 213 1.57 -9.42 -2.77
N ILE A 214 0.77 -8.81 -3.65
CA ILE A 214 -0.66 -9.08 -3.81
C ILE A 214 -0.91 -10.54 -4.18
N GLY A 215 -0.16 -11.09 -5.14
CA GLY A 215 -0.34 -12.45 -5.64
C GLY A 215 -0.03 -13.56 -4.64
N MET A 216 0.71 -13.22 -3.58
CA MET A 216 1.03 -14.12 -2.46
C MET A 216 0.00 -14.04 -1.32
N GLY A 217 -1.08 -13.26 -1.49
CA GLY A 217 -2.17 -13.21 -0.52
C GLY A 217 -3.16 -14.36 -0.65
N ASP A 218 -3.95 -14.56 0.39
CA ASP A 218 -5.05 -15.53 0.41
C ASP A 218 -6.23 -15.02 -0.41
N PHE A 219 -6.62 -15.78 -1.43
CA PHE A 219 -7.79 -15.53 -2.26
C PHE A 219 -8.84 -16.61 -2.04
N THR A 220 -10.10 -16.18 -1.88
CA THR A 220 -11.24 -17.11 -1.92
C THR A 220 -11.47 -17.65 -3.32
N VAL A 221 -11.15 -16.86 -4.35
CA VAL A 221 -11.32 -17.19 -5.77
C VAL A 221 -10.00 -16.94 -6.49
N ASP A 222 -9.27 -18.00 -6.82
CA ASP A 222 -7.91 -17.88 -7.38
C ASP A 222 -7.86 -17.16 -8.73
N SER A 223 -8.93 -17.29 -9.55
CA SER A 223 -9.05 -16.59 -10.84
C SER A 223 -9.09 -15.06 -10.71
N ASP A 224 -9.33 -14.52 -9.51
CA ASP A 224 -9.23 -13.07 -9.27
C ASP A 224 -7.83 -12.54 -9.63
N LYS A 225 -6.77 -13.35 -9.48
CA LYS A 225 -5.39 -12.97 -9.80
C LYS A 225 -5.18 -12.51 -11.26
N GLU A 226 -5.95 -13.05 -12.20
CA GLU A 226 -5.88 -12.68 -13.62
C GLU A 226 -6.24 -11.21 -13.84
N VAL A 227 -7.15 -10.70 -13.01
CA VAL A 227 -7.64 -9.32 -13.04
C VAL A 227 -6.68 -8.36 -12.34
N LEU A 228 -5.93 -8.84 -11.35
CA LEU A 228 -5.07 -8.01 -10.49
C LEU A 228 -3.76 -7.61 -11.16
N SER A 229 -3.17 -8.48 -11.97
CA SER A 229 -1.92 -8.17 -12.70
C SER A 229 -2.05 -6.87 -13.55
N PRO A 230 -3.02 -6.73 -14.46
CA PRO A 230 -3.16 -5.50 -15.24
C PRO A 230 -3.54 -4.27 -14.39
N MET A 231 -4.20 -4.44 -13.23
CA MET A 231 -4.45 -3.32 -12.31
C MET A 231 -3.16 -2.82 -11.66
N LEU A 232 -2.37 -3.73 -11.12
CA LEU A 232 -1.09 -3.41 -10.48
C LEU A 232 -0.16 -2.73 -11.48
N GLN A 233 -0.09 -3.24 -12.72
CA GLN A 233 0.71 -2.64 -13.78
C GLN A 233 0.33 -1.18 -14.03
N ARG A 234 -0.97 -0.86 -14.13
CA ARG A 234 -1.42 0.53 -14.28
C ARG A 234 -1.04 1.42 -13.10
N MET A 235 -1.22 0.93 -11.86
CA MET A 235 -0.86 1.70 -10.66
C MET A 235 0.65 1.98 -10.60
N VAL A 236 1.49 0.97 -10.88
CA VAL A 236 2.95 1.10 -10.91
C VAL A 236 3.36 2.11 -11.99
N MET A 237 2.89 1.94 -13.23
CA MET A 237 3.21 2.86 -14.34
C MET A 237 2.77 4.29 -14.05
N SER A 238 1.56 4.48 -13.50
CA SER A 238 1.06 5.80 -13.11
C SER A 238 1.95 6.45 -12.05
N ARG A 239 2.35 5.70 -11.02
CA ARG A 239 3.20 6.23 -9.94
C ARG A 239 4.62 6.51 -10.43
N GLN A 240 5.17 5.67 -11.30
CA GLN A 240 6.46 5.90 -11.97
C GLN A 240 6.43 7.20 -12.78
N SER A 241 5.44 7.38 -13.66
CA SER A 241 5.30 8.61 -14.44
C SER A 241 5.13 9.85 -13.55
N GLN A 242 4.43 9.73 -12.41
CA GLN A 242 4.33 10.83 -11.45
C GLN A 242 5.68 11.13 -10.79
N ALA A 243 6.40 10.11 -10.33
CA ALA A 243 7.71 10.26 -9.71
C ALA A 243 8.72 10.94 -10.65
N GLU A 244 8.72 10.58 -11.94
CA GLU A 244 9.53 11.25 -12.96
C GLU A 244 9.19 12.74 -13.11
N LEU A 245 7.90 13.09 -13.13
CA LEU A 245 7.44 14.48 -13.24
C LEU A 245 7.80 15.32 -12.01
N GLU A 246 7.78 14.69 -10.83
CA GLU A 246 8.15 15.32 -9.55
C GLU A 246 9.67 15.39 -9.34
N GLY A 247 10.46 14.71 -10.19
CA GLY A 247 11.89 14.57 -10.03
C GLY A 247 12.29 13.58 -8.92
N ASP A 248 11.36 12.79 -8.40
CA ASP A 248 11.60 11.74 -7.39
C ASP A 248 12.14 10.47 -8.06
N LEU A 249 13.37 10.57 -8.57
CA LEU A 249 14.03 9.46 -9.26
C LEU A 249 14.30 8.27 -8.34
N GLU A 250 14.41 8.48 -7.02
CA GLU A 250 14.57 7.40 -6.04
C GLU A 250 13.33 6.51 -6.01
N PHE A 251 12.12 7.09 -5.98
CA PHE A 251 10.87 6.32 -6.03
C PHE A 251 10.69 5.61 -7.37
N PHE A 252 11.00 6.30 -8.49
CA PHE A 252 10.99 5.68 -9.82
C PHE A 252 11.86 4.41 -9.87
N ARG A 253 13.11 4.52 -9.41
CA ARG A 253 14.08 3.41 -9.38
C ARG A 253 13.66 2.32 -8.40
N MET A 254 13.05 2.67 -7.26
CA MET A 254 12.53 1.70 -6.31
C MET A 254 11.43 0.84 -6.94
N LEU A 255 10.49 1.44 -7.67
CA LEU A 255 9.45 0.68 -8.37
C LEU A 255 10.04 -0.22 -9.48
N GLU A 256 11.05 0.24 -10.19
CA GLU A 256 11.77 -0.58 -11.16
C GLU A 256 12.50 -1.76 -10.50
N ALA A 257 13.19 -1.53 -9.38
CA ALA A 257 13.93 -2.57 -8.67
C ALA A 257 13.00 -3.61 -8.02
N MET A 258 11.84 -3.18 -7.51
CA MET A 258 10.90 -4.04 -6.79
C MET A 258 9.81 -4.65 -7.69
N ARG A 259 9.86 -4.43 -9.01
CA ARG A 259 8.82 -4.91 -9.94
C ARG A 259 8.59 -6.42 -9.87
N SER A 260 9.65 -7.23 -9.86
CA SER A 260 9.51 -8.70 -9.81
C SER A 260 8.86 -9.14 -8.51
N THR A 261 9.27 -8.54 -7.38
CA THR A 261 8.67 -8.77 -6.07
C THR A 261 7.20 -8.38 -6.04
N LEU A 262 6.84 -7.18 -6.52
CA LEU A 262 5.46 -6.67 -6.52
C LEU A 262 4.49 -7.58 -7.28
N PHE A 263 4.95 -8.21 -8.37
CA PHE A 263 4.16 -9.12 -9.20
C PHE A 263 4.25 -10.59 -8.79
N GLN A 264 4.96 -10.93 -7.71
CA GLN A 264 5.07 -12.32 -7.25
C GLN A 264 3.68 -12.93 -6.98
N GLY A 265 3.45 -14.12 -7.53
CA GLY A 265 2.16 -14.82 -7.46
C GLY A 265 1.07 -14.27 -8.40
N LEU A 266 1.39 -13.26 -9.21
CA LEU A 266 0.56 -12.79 -10.32
C LEU A 266 1.23 -13.14 -11.66
N ARG A 267 0.49 -12.99 -12.76
CA ARG A 267 1.10 -13.02 -14.09
C ARG A 267 2.12 -11.89 -14.20
N ASP A 268 3.37 -12.24 -14.47
CA ASP A 268 4.44 -11.27 -14.70
C ASP A 268 4.23 -10.58 -16.07
N PRO A 269 3.95 -9.27 -16.12
CA PRO A 269 3.81 -8.56 -17.39
C PRO A 269 5.15 -8.38 -18.11
N PHE A 270 6.26 -8.80 -17.49
CA PHE A 270 7.62 -8.61 -17.96
C PHE A 270 8.35 -9.91 -18.32
N GLU A 271 7.63 -11.02 -18.30
CA GLU A 271 8.18 -12.32 -18.65
C GLU A 271 8.80 -12.29 -20.06
N GLY A 272 10.02 -12.81 -20.20
CA GLY A 272 10.74 -12.88 -21.48
C GLY A 272 11.49 -11.62 -21.91
N ILE A 273 11.56 -10.58 -21.08
CA ILE A 273 12.46 -9.44 -21.32
C ILE A 273 13.91 -9.90 -21.17
N VAL A 274 14.72 -9.65 -22.20
CA VAL A 274 16.16 -9.96 -22.19
C VAL A 274 16.86 -9.07 -21.16
N PRO A 275 17.72 -9.63 -20.29
CA PRO A 275 18.52 -8.83 -19.37
C PRO A 275 19.37 -7.80 -20.11
N GLU A 276 19.22 -6.53 -19.74
CA GLU A 276 19.99 -5.41 -20.29
C GLU A 276 21.43 -5.41 -19.76
N GLU A 277 22.38 -4.95 -20.57
CA GLU A 277 23.75 -4.68 -20.15
C GLU A 277 23.81 -3.48 -19.18
N LEU A 278 24.91 -3.33 -18.42
CA LEU A 278 25.01 -2.29 -17.38
C LEU A 278 24.78 -0.88 -17.90
N SER A 279 25.35 -0.52 -19.06
CA SER A 279 25.21 0.81 -19.62
C SER A 279 23.77 1.15 -20.02
N GLU A 280 23.05 0.18 -20.58
CA GLU A 280 21.63 0.31 -20.96
C GLU A 280 20.74 0.41 -19.72
N TRP A 281 20.99 -0.44 -18.72
CA TRP A 281 20.28 -0.42 -17.45
C TRP A 281 20.49 0.90 -16.70
N MET A 282 21.74 1.39 -16.61
CA MET A 282 22.07 2.69 -16.00
C MET A 282 21.32 3.83 -16.69
N ALA A 283 21.31 3.83 -18.03
CA ALA A 283 20.60 4.84 -18.82
C ALA A 283 19.08 4.79 -18.59
N ARG A 284 18.47 3.60 -18.57
CA ARG A 284 17.04 3.42 -18.29
C ARG A 284 16.67 3.83 -16.86
N MET A 285 17.52 3.51 -15.89
CA MET A 285 17.40 3.93 -14.49
C MET A 285 17.77 5.39 -14.26
N LYS A 286 18.16 6.11 -15.33
CA LYS A 286 18.53 7.54 -15.33
C LYS A 286 19.66 7.85 -14.37
N PHE A 287 20.65 6.97 -14.28
CA PHE A 287 21.90 7.25 -13.60
C PHE A 287 22.89 7.90 -14.55
N ALA A 288 23.77 8.74 -14.00
CA ALA A 288 24.93 9.23 -14.71
C ALA A 288 26.12 8.25 -14.52
N PRO A 289 27.09 8.17 -15.44
CA PRO A 289 28.25 7.29 -15.29
C PRO A 289 29.03 7.50 -13.99
N GLU A 290 29.11 8.73 -13.49
CA GLU A 290 29.76 9.08 -12.23
C GLU A 290 29.08 8.51 -10.98
N ASP A 291 27.78 8.18 -11.06
CA ASP A 291 26.99 7.66 -9.94
C ASP A 291 27.43 6.26 -9.51
N VAL A 292 28.21 5.54 -10.35
CA VAL A 292 28.74 4.21 -10.06
C VAL A 292 29.50 4.18 -8.73
N THR A 293 30.31 5.20 -8.48
CA THR A 293 31.13 5.27 -7.25
C THR A 293 30.32 5.64 -6.01
N GLY A 294 29.11 6.16 -6.20
CA GLY A 294 28.18 6.46 -5.12
C GLY A 294 27.31 7.67 -5.41
N ILE A 295 26.24 7.79 -4.62
CA ILE A 295 25.31 8.92 -4.64
C ILE A 295 25.18 9.41 -3.20
N LYS A 296 25.15 10.74 -3.02
CA LYS A 296 25.10 11.37 -1.69
C LYS A 296 23.96 10.87 -0.81
N SER A 297 22.84 10.42 -1.36
CA SER A 297 21.71 9.90 -0.59
C SER A 297 21.90 8.47 -0.09
N GLY A 298 22.87 7.72 -0.63
CA GLY A 298 23.04 6.28 -0.40
C GLY A 298 22.20 5.39 -1.34
N TRP A 299 21.31 5.99 -2.14
CA TRP A 299 20.51 5.32 -3.17
C TRP A 299 21.31 5.11 -4.45
N THR A 300 22.33 4.25 -4.39
CA THR A 300 23.32 4.02 -5.45
C THR A 300 22.83 3.02 -6.50
N PRO A 301 23.45 3.00 -7.70
CA PRO A 301 23.22 1.95 -8.69
C PRO A 301 23.37 0.53 -8.10
N LEU A 302 24.42 0.29 -7.30
CA LEU A 302 24.65 -1.02 -6.68
C LEU A 302 23.48 -1.43 -5.78
N ARG A 303 22.91 -0.49 -5.01
CA ARG A 303 21.76 -0.77 -4.14
C ARG A 303 20.54 -1.23 -4.95
N PHE A 304 20.21 -0.53 -6.05
CA PHE A 304 19.07 -0.91 -6.89
C PHE A 304 19.32 -2.20 -7.69
N ALA A 305 20.55 -2.45 -8.16
CA ALA A 305 20.91 -3.72 -8.81
C ALA A 305 20.76 -4.90 -7.83
N ALA A 306 21.17 -4.71 -6.57
CA ALA A 306 21.00 -5.71 -5.52
C ALA A 306 19.52 -5.99 -5.20
N TYR A 307 18.69 -4.95 -5.11
CA TYR A 307 17.26 -5.07 -4.83
C TYR A 307 16.52 -5.73 -6.01
N LEU A 308 16.92 -5.41 -7.24
CA LEU A 308 16.42 -6.04 -8.46
C LEU A 308 16.85 -7.52 -8.59
N GLY A 309 17.92 -7.94 -7.91
CA GLY A 309 18.47 -9.29 -7.96
C GLY A 309 19.32 -9.60 -9.18
N ARG A 310 19.88 -8.56 -9.81
CA ARG A 310 20.80 -8.68 -10.94
C ARG A 310 22.25 -8.79 -10.46
N GLN A 311 22.69 -10.01 -10.16
CA GLN A 311 24.05 -10.31 -9.67
C GLN A 311 25.13 -9.90 -10.67
N ASP A 312 24.85 -10.02 -11.96
CA ASP A 312 25.70 -9.58 -13.05
C ASP A 312 25.96 -8.07 -12.99
N LEU A 313 24.89 -7.26 -12.87
CA LEU A 313 25.02 -5.80 -12.74
C LEU A 313 25.73 -5.41 -11.44
N ALA A 314 25.40 -6.08 -10.33
CA ALA A 314 26.02 -5.81 -9.04
C ALA A 314 27.54 -6.11 -9.07
N LEU A 315 27.94 -7.23 -9.67
CA LEU A 315 29.35 -7.60 -9.82
C LEU A 315 30.12 -6.58 -10.67
N GLU A 316 29.58 -6.16 -11.81
CA GLU A 316 30.24 -5.17 -12.67
C GLU A 316 30.37 -3.80 -11.98
N LEU A 317 29.35 -3.37 -11.24
CA LEU A 317 29.39 -2.15 -10.43
C LEU A 317 30.45 -2.23 -9.32
N LEU A 318 30.55 -3.37 -8.62
CA LEU A 318 31.58 -3.59 -7.60
C LEU A 318 32.99 -3.56 -8.20
N GLN A 319 33.20 -4.20 -9.35
CA GLN A 319 34.47 -4.17 -10.09
C GLN A 319 34.82 -2.75 -10.58
N SER A 320 33.81 -1.92 -10.82
CA SER A 320 33.94 -0.52 -11.21
C SER A 320 34.12 0.44 -10.01
N GLY A 321 34.26 -0.08 -8.79
CA GLY A 321 34.56 0.70 -7.60
C GLY A 321 33.33 1.26 -6.86
N ALA A 322 32.15 0.67 -7.05
CA ALA A 322 30.97 1.03 -6.27
C ALA A 322 31.19 0.77 -4.76
N ASP A 323 30.79 1.73 -3.93
CA ASP A 323 30.81 1.57 -2.47
C ASP A 323 29.75 0.54 -2.02
N VAL A 324 30.23 -0.62 -1.55
CA VAL A 324 29.40 -1.72 -1.05
C VAL A 324 28.63 -1.37 0.24
N HIS A 325 29.10 -0.38 1.00
CA HIS A 325 28.48 0.02 2.27
C HIS A 325 27.49 1.17 2.12
N ALA A 326 27.64 2.00 1.08
CA ALA A 326 26.88 3.21 0.76
C ALA A 326 25.69 3.49 1.70
N PRO A 327 25.92 4.16 2.85
CA PRO A 327 24.90 4.30 3.88
C PRO A 327 23.80 5.27 3.46
N LEU A 328 22.55 4.97 3.84
CA LEU A 328 21.44 5.88 3.59
C LEU A 328 21.58 7.16 4.43
N THR A 329 21.35 8.33 3.84
CA THR A 329 21.36 9.59 4.60
C THR A 329 20.01 9.96 5.20
N SER A 330 18.94 9.30 4.76
CA SER A 330 17.57 9.52 5.23
C SER A 330 16.80 8.20 5.38
N THR A 331 15.79 8.21 6.24
CA THR A 331 14.91 7.07 6.50
C THR A 331 13.73 7.08 5.52
N ARG A 332 13.42 5.93 4.91
CA ARG A 332 12.27 5.63 4.04
C ARG A 332 11.55 4.38 4.57
N LEU A 333 10.64 4.57 5.52
CA LEU A 333 9.96 3.46 6.21
C LEU A 333 9.00 2.69 5.33
N GLU A 334 8.37 3.41 4.43
CA GLU A 334 7.48 2.91 3.41
C GLU A 334 8.18 1.96 2.43
N TRP A 335 9.51 1.89 2.44
CA TRP A 335 10.31 1.02 1.57
C TRP A 335 10.88 -0.21 2.27
N GLY A 336 10.09 -0.85 3.14
CA GLY A 336 10.57 -2.00 3.92
C GLY A 336 11.53 -1.57 5.02
N LEU A 337 11.18 -0.50 5.76
CA LEU A 337 11.90 -0.05 6.97
C LEU A 337 13.35 0.40 6.74
N GLN A 338 13.65 1.00 5.59
CA GLN A 338 15.00 1.49 5.26
C GLN A 338 15.34 2.68 6.16
N SER A 339 16.28 2.48 7.07
CA SER A 339 16.71 3.48 8.05
C SER A 339 17.92 4.27 7.58
N ARG A 340 18.04 5.52 8.05
CA ARG A 340 19.27 6.29 7.95
C ARG A 340 20.44 5.49 8.53
N GLY A 341 21.56 5.45 7.83
CA GLY A 341 22.74 4.65 8.18
C GLY A 341 22.72 3.23 7.64
N GLY A 342 21.55 2.72 7.22
CA GLY A 342 21.39 1.36 6.70
C GLY A 342 22.24 1.11 5.46
N THR A 343 23.01 0.03 5.46
CA THR A 343 23.85 -0.41 4.33
C THR A 343 23.02 -1.12 3.25
N ILE A 344 23.63 -1.40 2.10
CA ILE A 344 22.98 -2.16 1.01
C ILE A 344 22.61 -3.57 1.50
N LEU A 345 23.52 -4.22 2.23
CA LEU A 345 23.33 -5.58 2.74
C LEU A 345 22.16 -5.67 3.73
N GLN A 346 22.06 -4.72 4.67
CA GLN A 346 20.96 -4.66 5.64
C GLN A 346 19.61 -4.42 4.93
N GLY A 347 19.58 -3.46 4.01
CA GLY A 347 18.37 -3.13 3.27
C GLY A 347 17.91 -4.29 2.38
N LEU A 348 18.82 -5.01 1.73
CA LEU A 348 18.52 -6.20 0.94
C LEU A 348 17.93 -7.33 1.81
N SER A 349 18.54 -7.57 2.98
CA SER A 349 18.10 -8.60 3.92
C SER A 349 16.66 -8.38 4.43
N ALA A 350 16.22 -7.12 4.50
CA ALA A 350 14.86 -6.77 4.89
C ALA A 350 13.84 -6.93 3.74
N LEU A 351 14.26 -6.77 2.49
CA LEU A 351 13.37 -6.73 1.34
C LEU A 351 13.25 -8.05 0.58
N ARG A 352 14.29 -8.88 0.60
CA ARG A 352 14.34 -10.07 -0.23
C ARG A 352 15.20 -11.17 0.37
N GLU A 353 14.74 -12.40 0.21
CA GLU A 353 15.55 -13.60 0.41
C GLU A 353 16.39 -13.85 -0.85
N ASP A 354 17.64 -13.36 -0.86
CA ASP A 354 18.62 -13.69 -1.91
C ASP A 354 20.00 -14.02 -1.33
N PRO A 355 20.22 -15.29 -0.96
CA PRO A 355 21.53 -15.77 -0.50
C PRO A 355 22.67 -15.49 -1.50
N GLU A 356 22.33 -15.57 -2.80
CA GLU A 356 23.12 -15.18 -3.97
C GLU A 356 23.80 -13.83 -3.82
N MET A 357 22.94 -12.83 -3.84
CA MET A 357 23.35 -11.43 -3.78
C MET A 357 24.00 -11.10 -2.43
N LEU A 358 23.49 -11.64 -1.33
CA LEU A 358 24.09 -11.46 0.00
C LEU A 358 25.53 -11.97 0.04
N LYS A 359 25.78 -13.16 -0.51
CA LYS A 359 27.12 -13.74 -0.60
C LYS A 359 28.03 -12.91 -1.48
N LEU A 360 27.57 -12.50 -2.66
CA LEU A 360 28.33 -11.64 -3.57
C LEU A 360 28.79 -10.34 -2.88
N LEU A 361 27.89 -9.68 -2.14
CA LEU A 361 28.22 -8.46 -1.40
C LEU A 361 29.24 -8.74 -0.29
N MET A 362 29.11 -9.83 0.46
CA MET A 362 30.06 -10.21 1.52
C MET A 362 31.44 -10.57 0.99
N GLU A 363 31.52 -11.24 -0.17
CA GLU A 363 32.78 -11.52 -0.86
C GLU A 363 33.51 -10.22 -1.27
N HIS A 364 32.75 -9.15 -1.51
CA HIS A 364 33.27 -7.80 -1.74
C HIS A 364 33.31 -6.94 -0.47
N HIS A 365 33.47 -7.58 0.69
CA HIS A 365 33.71 -6.95 1.99
C HIS A 365 32.53 -6.20 2.61
N ALA A 366 31.28 -6.45 2.17
CA ALA A 366 30.11 -5.97 2.91
C ALA A 366 30.14 -6.49 4.35
N ASN A 367 29.91 -5.61 5.33
CA ASN A 367 29.99 -5.94 6.74
C ASN A 367 28.58 -6.30 7.27
N PRO A 368 28.28 -7.58 7.59
CA PRO A 368 26.99 -7.97 8.16
C PRO A 368 26.77 -7.45 9.57
N CYS A 369 27.83 -7.05 10.26
CA CYS A 369 27.81 -6.53 11.62
C CYS A 369 27.92 -4.99 11.65
N SER A 370 27.68 -4.30 10.54
CA SER A 370 27.68 -2.83 10.53
C SER A 370 26.64 -2.32 11.51
N GLN A 371 27.08 -1.58 12.54
CA GLN A 371 26.16 -0.88 13.42
C GLN A 371 25.85 0.47 12.78
N GLU A 372 24.59 0.89 12.82
CA GLU A 372 24.22 2.26 12.44
C GLU A 372 25.06 3.24 13.30
N PRO A 373 25.69 4.26 12.69
CA PRO A 373 26.48 5.24 13.43
C PRO A 373 25.63 6.16 14.30
#